data_AF-A0ABD2QD10-F1
#
_entry.id   AF-A0ABD2QD10-F1
#
_cell.length_a   1.000
_cell.length_b   1.000
_cell.length_c   1.000
_cell.angle_alpha   90.00
_cell.angle_beta   90.00
_cell.angle_gamma   90.00
#
_symmetry.space_group_name_H-M   'P 1'
#
loop_
_entity.id
_entity.type
_entity.pdbx_description
1 polymer ?
#
loop_
_entity_poly.entity_id
_entity_poly.type
_entity_poly.pdbx_seq_one_letter_code
_entity_poly.pdbx_strand_id
1 'polypeptide(L)'
;MINCSSIATICFFQAVLVGYISSVNIVNTRIDYEINDYTGRSCTVQKFFDDDNPPETIPENTYVRVVGQVRTFNESKSVVAFSITPIEDMNMLTAHMMEIIYSHMLLRSNAAGGVSTAITSKPQGDVSTEINRVVASCNNSDGITAKEVHSKLPHLSLDSVIKAMDRLLQEGYIYSTVDESHFKSIDA
;
A
#
# COMPACT_ATOMS: atom_id res chain seq x y z
N MET A 1 -14.36 5.93 -8.99
CA MET A 1 -14.37 5.54 -7.56
C MET A 1 -13.05 4.84 -7.29
N ILE A 2 -12.06 5.56 -6.78
CA ILE A 2 -10.89 4.91 -6.20
C ILE A 2 -11.35 4.42 -4.82
N ASN A 3 -11.35 3.11 -4.63
CA ASN A 3 -11.62 2.52 -3.33
C ASN A 3 -10.51 3.00 -2.39
N CYS A 4 -10.79 4.05 -1.61
CA CYS A 4 -9.94 4.59 -0.54
C CYS A 4 -9.74 3.57 0.62
N SER A 5 -10.00 2.29 0.37
CA SER A 5 -9.96 1.19 1.33
C SER A 5 -8.73 0.30 1.16
N SER A 6 -7.86 0.53 0.17
CA SER A 6 -6.81 -0.45 -0.18
C SER A 6 -5.44 0.13 -0.50
N ILE A 7 -5.12 1.36 -0.06
CA ILE A 7 -3.78 1.92 -0.21
C ILE A 7 -3.28 2.35 1.16
N ALA A 8 -2.79 1.36 1.90
CA ALA A 8 -1.74 1.42 2.92
C ALA A 8 -1.79 0.08 3.65
N THR A 9 -0.92 -0.85 3.26
CA THR A 9 -0.67 -2.07 4.03
C THR A 9 0.00 -1.67 5.33
N ILE A 10 -0.81 -1.36 6.34
CA ILE A 10 -0.63 -1.51 7.79
C ILE A 10 -2.05 -1.38 8.36
N CYS A 11 -2.53 -2.40 9.08
CA CYS A 11 -3.84 -2.44 9.71
C CYS A 11 -4.13 -1.24 10.62
N PHE A 12 -4.66 -0.12 10.11
CA PHE A 12 -5.48 0.86 10.83
C PHE A 12 -6.37 1.59 9.81
N PHE A 13 -7.63 1.89 10.15
CA PHE A 13 -8.67 2.48 9.28
C PHE A 13 -8.37 3.90 8.74
N GLN A 14 -7.11 4.33 8.72
CA GLN A 14 -6.68 5.68 8.46
C GLN A 14 -6.34 5.89 6.97
N ALA A 15 -6.91 6.92 6.37
CA ALA A 15 -6.60 7.40 5.03
C ALA A 15 -5.87 8.73 5.09
N VAL A 16 -4.95 8.91 4.13
CA VAL A 16 -4.30 10.19 3.84
C VAL A 16 -4.75 10.63 2.46
N LEU A 17 -5.29 11.85 2.36
CA LEU A 17 -5.77 12.45 1.12
C LEU A 17 -5.08 13.80 0.94
N VAL A 18 -4.74 14.13 -0.31
CA VAL A 18 -4.22 15.45 -0.66
C VAL A 18 -5.07 16.00 -1.80
N GLY A 19 -5.65 17.19 -1.62
CA GLY A 19 -6.55 17.76 -2.62
C GLY A 19 -6.89 19.21 -2.36
N TYR A 20 -7.64 19.82 -3.28
CA TYR A 20 -8.12 21.19 -3.16
C TYR A 20 -9.52 21.22 -2.55
N ILE A 21 -9.78 22.22 -1.71
CA ILE A 21 -11.12 22.46 -1.14
C ILE A 21 -11.97 23.17 -2.19
N SER A 22 -13.05 22.52 -2.63
CA SER A 22 -14.03 23.09 -3.56
C SER A 22 -15.20 23.77 -2.86
N SER A 23 -15.57 23.31 -1.67
CA SER A 23 -16.68 23.86 -0.89
C SER A 23 -16.47 23.64 0.60
N VAL A 24 -16.90 24.61 1.41
CA VAL A 24 -16.94 24.52 2.88
C VAL A 24 -18.36 24.73 3.39
N ASN A 25 -18.91 23.75 4.11
CA ASN A 25 -20.23 23.86 4.73
C ASN A 25 -20.16 23.58 6.24
N ILE A 26 -20.66 24.51 7.06
CA ILE A 26 -20.65 24.38 8.52
C ILE A 26 -22.04 23.91 8.97
N VAL A 27 -22.09 22.77 9.67
CA VAL A 27 -23.33 22.12 10.12
C VAL A 27 -23.23 21.81 11.61
N ASN A 28 -23.91 22.60 12.44
CA ASN A 28 -24.00 22.47 13.91
C ASN A 28 -22.65 22.22 14.60
N THR A 29 -22.22 20.96 14.73
CA THR A 29 -21.01 20.51 15.44
C THR A 29 -19.94 19.93 14.49
N ARG A 30 -20.09 20.14 13.18
CA ARG A 30 -19.11 19.69 12.18
C ARG A 30 -18.98 20.64 11.00
N ILE A 31 -17.82 20.58 10.34
CA ILE A 31 -17.56 21.21 9.06
C ILE A 31 -17.44 20.10 8.02
N ASP A 32 -18.27 20.17 6.99
CA ASP A 32 -18.23 19.30 5.82
C ASP A 32 -17.44 20.04 4.71
N TYR A 33 -16.23 19.58 4.45
CA TYR A 33 -15.39 20.00 3.33
C TYR A 33 -15.64 19.11 2.13
N GLU A 34 -15.77 19.71 0.95
CA GLU A 34 -15.69 18.97 -0.30
C GLU A 34 -14.25 19.10 -0.85
N ILE A 35 -13.56 17.97 -0.97
CA ILE A 35 -12.15 17.92 -1.37
C ILE A 35 -12.03 17.12 -2.65
N ASN A 36 -11.31 17.67 -3.61
CA ASN A 36 -11.11 17.05 -4.91
C ASN A 36 -9.61 17.01 -5.24
N ASP A 37 -9.15 15.87 -5.74
CA ASP A 37 -7.76 15.59 -6.09
C ASP A 37 -7.59 15.42 -7.61
N TYR A 38 -8.63 15.73 -8.39
CA TYR A 38 -8.75 15.52 -9.85
C TYR A 38 -8.66 14.06 -10.32
N THR A 39 -8.67 13.07 -9.42
CA THR A 39 -8.65 11.65 -9.80
C THR A 39 -10.05 11.04 -9.91
N GLY A 40 -11.09 11.80 -9.56
CA GLY A 40 -12.48 11.35 -9.65
C GLY A 40 -13.50 12.36 -9.14
N ARG A 41 -14.54 11.86 -8.49
CA ARG A 41 -15.53 12.71 -7.81
C ARG A 41 -14.93 13.24 -6.53
N SER A 42 -15.33 14.45 -6.14
CA SER A 42 -14.95 15.01 -4.86
C SER A 42 -15.37 14.11 -3.70
N CYS A 43 -14.56 14.10 -2.65
CA CYS A 43 -14.79 13.38 -1.41
C CYS A 43 -15.29 14.35 -0.33
N THR A 44 -16.32 13.93 0.40
CA THR A 44 -16.79 14.68 1.58
C THR A 44 -15.92 14.35 2.79
N VAL A 45 -15.31 15.37 3.37
CA VAL A 45 -14.45 15.28 4.56
C VAL A 45 -15.10 16.02 5.73
N GLN A 46 -15.31 15.32 6.84
CA GLN A 46 -16.05 15.81 8.00
C GLN A 46 -15.09 16.09 9.14
N LYS A 47 -15.02 17.33 9.61
CA LYS A 47 -14.25 17.75 10.79
C LYS A 47 -15.20 18.14 11.91
N PHE A 48 -15.19 17.39 13.01
CA PHE A 48 -15.99 17.73 14.19
C PHE A 48 -15.24 18.74 15.05
N PHE A 49 -16.00 19.62 15.72
CA PHE A 49 -15.46 20.60 16.65
C PHE A 49 -16.32 20.63 17.91
N ASP A 50 -15.70 20.98 19.03
CA ASP A 50 -16.39 21.18 20.31
C ASP A 50 -16.91 22.62 20.40
N ASP A 51 -18.03 22.82 21.11
CA ASP A 51 -18.73 24.12 21.19
C ASP A 51 -17.91 25.21 21.93
N ASP A 52 -16.87 24.83 22.68
CA ASP A 52 -16.11 25.74 23.53
C ASP A 52 -15.21 26.72 22.74
N ASN A 53 -14.90 26.43 21.47
CA ASN A 53 -14.11 27.32 20.62
C ASN A 53 -14.74 27.43 19.22
N PRO A 54 -14.80 28.65 18.63
CA PRO A 54 -15.24 28.79 17.25
C PRO A 54 -14.30 27.99 16.33
N PRO A 55 -14.84 27.19 15.41
CA PRO A 55 -14.02 26.30 14.62
C PRO A 55 -13.15 27.08 13.64
N GLU A 56 -11.84 26.84 13.68
CA GLU A 56 -10.93 27.35 12.65
C GLU A 56 -11.21 26.63 11.33
N THR A 57 -11.66 27.41 10.35
CA THR A 57 -11.98 26.96 9.00
C THR A 57 -10.83 27.28 8.05
N ILE A 58 -10.58 26.35 7.12
CA ILE A 58 -9.64 26.59 6.02
C ILE A 58 -10.48 27.06 4.83
N PRO A 59 -10.14 28.20 4.18
CA PRO A 59 -10.94 28.74 3.10
C PRO A 59 -10.91 27.83 1.86
N GLU A 60 -11.95 27.97 1.04
CA GLU A 60 -12.00 27.38 -0.30
C GLU A 60 -10.79 27.79 -1.14
N ASN A 61 -10.52 27.04 -2.22
CA ASN A 61 -9.39 27.25 -3.12
C ASN A 61 -8.01 27.09 -2.42
N THR A 62 -7.98 26.32 -1.33
CA THR A 62 -6.76 25.95 -0.62
C THR A 62 -6.48 24.47 -0.83
N TYR A 63 -5.22 24.13 -1.14
CA TYR A 63 -4.77 22.74 -1.11
C TYR A 63 -4.51 22.30 0.32
N VAL A 64 -5.02 21.13 0.68
CA VAL A 64 -4.90 20.58 2.02
C VAL A 64 -4.47 19.12 1.98
N ARG A 65 -3.75 18.73 3.03
CA ARG A 65 -3.54 17.34 3.42
C ARG A 65 -4.52 16.97 4.52
N VAL A 66 -5.25 15.89 4.30
CA VAL A 66 -6.21 15.33 5.25
C VAL A 66 -5.69 14.01 5.78
N VAL A 67 -5.79 13.83 7.09
CA VAL A 67 -5.60 12.56 7.76
C VAL A 67 -6.89 12.24 8.50
N GLY A 68 -7.48 11.08 8.21
CA GLY A 68 -8.78 10.74 8.77
C GLY A 68 -9.14 9.27 8.62
N GLN A 69 -10.34 8.92 9.05
CA GLN A 69 -10.89 7.58 8.93
C GLN A 69 -11.94 7.54 7.80
N VAL A 70 -11.82 6.57 6.90
CA VAL A 70 -12.85 6.36 5.87
C VAL A 70 -14.08 5.74 6.52
N ARG A 71 -15.25 6.35 6.28
CA ARG A 71 -16.56 5.82 6.67
C ARG A 71 -17.42 5.64 5.43
N THR A 72 -18.29 4.64 5.48
CA THR A 72 -19.32 4.43 4.45
C THR A 72 -20.66 4.39 5.16
N PHE A 73 -21.58 5.27 4.74
CA PHE A 73 -22.94 5.32 5.26
C PHE A 73 -23.90 5.48 4.10
N ASN A 74 -24.92 4.62 4.00
CA ASN A 74 -25.87 4.60 2.88
C ASN A 74 -25.19 4.70 1.51
N GLU A 75 -24.19 3.84 1.27
CA GLU A 75 -23.38 3.78 0.04
C GLU A 75 -22.52 5.03 -0.26
N SER A 76 -22.65 6.09 0.54
CA SER A 76 -21.85 7.29 0.45
C SER A 76 -20.58 7.14 1.28
N LYS A 77 -19.42 7.28 0.64
CA LYS A 77 -18.11 7.27 1.32
C LYS A 77 -17.74 8.69 1.76
N SER A 78 -17.38 8.85 3.02
CA SER A 78 -16.85 10.09 3.59
C SER A 78 -15.57 9.82 4.37
N VAL A 79 -14.77 10.85 4.62
CA VAL A 79 -13.61 10.78 5.51
C VAL A 79 -13.90 11.60 6.75
N VAL A 80 -13.83 11.00 7.93
CA VAL A 80 -13.85 11.73 9.20
C VAL A 80 -12.42 12.16 9.51
N ALA A 81 -12.14 13.46 9.42
CA ALA A 81 -10.79 13.98 9.58
C ALA A 81 -10.39 14.08 11.06
N PHE A 82 -9.20 13.57 11.38
CA PHE A 82 -8.49 13.86 12.62
C PHE A 82 -7.67 15.16 12.48
N SER A 83 -7.16 15.42 11.28
CA SER A 83 -6.35 16.59 10.98
C SER A 83 -6.54 17.02 9.52
N ILE A 84 -6.63 18.33 9.30
CA ILE A 84 -6.64 18.97 7.98
C ILE A 84 -5.62 20.10 8.06
N THR A 85 -4.62 20.07 7.18
CA THR A 85 -3.52 21.05 7.18
C THR A 85 -3.35 21.63 5.79
N PRO A 86 -3.29 22.96 5.62
CA PRO A 86 -2.92 23.58 4.35
C PRO A 86 -1.57 23.07 3.87
N ILE A 87 -1.45 22.85 2.56
CA ILE A 87 -0.18 22.47 1.95
C ILE A 87 0.69 23.72 1.80
N GLU A 88 1.91 23.64 2.32
CA GLU A 88 2.93 24.68 2.14
C GLU A 88 3.84 24.40 0.94
N ASP A 89 4.08 23.11 0.65
CA ASP A 89 4.94 22.66 -0.46
C ASP A 89 4.14 21.88 -1.50
N MET A 90 4.09 22.42 -2.72
CA MET A 90 3.42 21.80 -3.87
C MET A 90 4.00 20.43 -4.26
N ASN A 91 5.23 20.10 -3.85
CA ASN A 91 5.80 18.76 -4.07
C ASN A 91 4.95 17.67 -3.40
N MET A 92 4.22 17.98 -2.32
CA MET A 92 3.30 17.04 -1.69
C MET A 92 2.17 16.60 -2.63
N LEU A 93 1.66 17.52 -3.45
CA LEU A 93 0.64 17.20 -4.44
C LEU A 93 1.20 16.29 -5.54
N THR A 94 2.40 16.57 -6.03
CA THR A 94 3.06 15.73 -7.03
C THR A 94 3.38 14.34 -6.50
N ALA A 95 3.88 14.24 -5.26
CA ALA A 95 4.13 12.96 -4.60
C ALA A 95 2.84 12.15 -4.44
N HIS A 96 1.75 12.79 -4.00
CA HIS A 96 0.44 12.15 -3.87
C HIS A 96 -0.07 11.58 -5.21
N MET A 97 0.06 12.35 -6.29
CA MET A 97 -0.32 11.89 -7.64
C MET A 97 0.48 10.65 -8.05
N MET A 98 1.79 10.64 -7.81
CA MET A 98 2.64 9.49 -8.12
C MET A 98 2.27 8.28 -7.26
N GLU A 99 1.99 8.48 -5.98
CA GLU A 99 1.56 7.42 -5.04
C GLU A 99 0.24 6.77 -5.49
N ILE A 100 -0.74 7.58 -5.93
CA ILE A 100 -2.02 7.08 -6.46
C ILE A 100 -1.79 6.23 -7.72
N ILE A 101 -1.03 6.75 -8.69
CA ILE A 101 -0.76 6.04 -9.95
C ILE A 101 -0.07 4.70 -9.66
N TYR A 102 0.96 4.72 -8.83
CA TYR A 102 1.72 3.54 -8.45
C TYR A 102 0.82 2.50 -7.78
N SER A 103 0.02 2.94 -6.82
CA SER A 103 -0.89 2.07 -6.07
C SER A 103 -1.99 1.48 -6.96
N HIS A 104 -2.52 2.26 -7.89
CA HIS A 104 -3.48 1.77 -8.87
C HIS A 104 -2.85 0.73 -9.82
N MET A 105 -1.59 0.91 -10.23
CA MET A 105 -0.87 -0.07 -11.03
C MET A 105 -0.69 -1.39 -10.28
N LEU A 106 -0.29 -1.33 -9.01
CA LEU A 106 -0.09 -2.50 -8.15
C LEU A 106 -1.40 -3.25 -7.86
N LEU A 107 -2.50 -2.52 -7.60
CA LEU A 107 -3.80 -3.15 -7.39
C LEU A 107 -4.34 -3.79 -8.67
N ARG A 108 -4.10 -3.18 -9.83
CA ARG A 108 -4.51 -3.74 -11.12
C ARG A 108 -3.69 -4.96 -11.52
N SER A 109 -2.40 -5.03 -11.18
CA SER A 109 -1.62 -6.25 -11.37
C SER A 109 -2.15 -7.41 -10.53
N ASN A 110 -2.73 -7.13 -9.36
CA ASN A 110 -3.20 -8.17 -8.43
C ASN A 110 -4.65 -8.60 -8.66
N ALA A 111 -5.52 -7.74 -9.22
CA ALA A 111 -6.93 -8.05 -9.47
C ALA A 111 -7.20 -8.76 -10.81
N ALA A 112 -6.25 -8.72 -11.75
CA ALA A 112 -6.32 -9.48 -12.99
C ALA A 112 -5.72 -10.87 -12.79
N GLY A 113 -6.49 -11.77 -12.19
CA GLY A 113 -6.24 -13.21 -12.29
C GLY A 113 -6.24 -13.61 -13.75
N GLY A 114 -5.04 -13.72 -14.35
CA GLY A 114 -4.86 -14.23 -15.71
C GLY A 114 -3.92 -13.48 -16.64
N VAL A 115 -2.85 -12.81 -16.17
CA VAL A 115 -1.62 -12.65 -16.97
C VAL A 115 -0.41 -12.65 -16.03
N SER A 116 0.42 -13.69 -16.13
CA SER A 116 1.77 -13.73 -15.57
C SER A 116 2.64 -12.64 -16.21
N THR A 117 2.88 -11.53 -15.51
CA THR A 117 3.99 -10.56 -15.78
C THR A 117 4.16 -9.70 -14.51
N ALA A 118 4.93 -10.15 -13.51
CA ALA A 118 6.35 -9.82 -13.33
C ALA A 118 6.67 -8.31 -13.33
N ILE A 119 6.24 -7.59 -12.29
CA ILE A 119 7.00 -6.47 -11.69
C ILE A 119 7.02 -6.62 -10.15
N THR A 120 7.17 -7.85 -9.69
CA THR A 120 8.33 -8.09 -8.84
C THR A 120 9.48 -8.22 -9.82
N SER A 121 10.58 -7.50 -9.61
CA SER A 121 11.83 -7.80 -10.30
C SER A 121 12.25 -9.21 -9.91
N LYS A 122 11.57 -10.23 -10.48
CA LYS A 122 11.98 -11.63 -10.38
C LYS A 122 13.47 -11.61 -10.62
N PRO A 123 14.27 -12.10 -9.67
CA PRO A 123 15.70 -11.87 -9.69
C PRO A 123 16.20 -12.29 -11.05
N GLN A 124 16.75 -11.31 -11.77
CA GLN A 124 17.15 -11.44 -13.16
C GLN A 124 18.48 -12.21 -13.17
N GLY A 125 18.34 -13.51 -12.93
CA GLY A 125 19.38 -14.50 -12.85
C GLY A 125 18.67 -15.83 -12.79
N ASP A 126 18.74 -16.58 -13.89
CA ASP A 126 18.10 -17.89 -14.13
C ASP A 126 18.01 -18.78 -12.88
N VAL A 127 19.09 -18.79 -12.10
CA VAL A 127 19.27 -19.50 -10.82
C VAL A 127 18.30 -19.06 -9.72
N SER A 128 18.14 -17.76 -9.48
CA SER A 128 17.33 -17.24 -8.38
C SER A 128 15.82 -17.40 -8.64
N THR A 129 15.40 -17.32 -9.91
CA THR A 129 14.01 -17.63 -10.31
C THR A 129 13.67 -19.10 -10.10
N GLU A 130 14.60 -20.01 -10.42
CA GLU A 130 14.40 -21.44 -10.25
C GLU A 130 14.34 -21.82 -8.76
N ILE A 131 15.20 -21.22 -7.93
CA ILE A 131 15.19 -21.42 -6.48
C ILE A 131 13.89 -20.89 -5.87
N ASN A 132 13.43 -19.70 -6.24
CA ASN A 132 12.18 -19.16 -5.72
C ASN A 132 10.97 -20.06 -6.08
N ARG A 133 10.96 -20.65 -7.29
CA ARG A 133 9.92 -21.62 -7.67
C ARG A 133 9.93 -22.86 -6.77
N VAL A 134 11.11 -23.37 -6.45
CA VAL A 134 11.26 -24.52 -5.55
C VAL A 134 10.81 -24.18 -4.13
N VAL A 135 11.17 -22.99 -3.63
CA VAL A 135 10.77 -22.52 -2.29
C VAL A 135 9.26 -22.28 -2.21
N ALA A 136 8.63 -21.72 -3.25
CA ALA A 136 7.19 -21.52 -3.31
C ALA A 136 6.40 -22.85 -3.42
N SER A 137 7.00 -23.89 -4.02
CA SER A 137 6.38 -25.22 -4.11
C SER A 137 6.45 -26.05 -2.81
N CYS A 138 6.99 -25.50 -1.73
CA CYS A 138 7.17 -26.22 -0.47
C CYS A 138 5.99 -26.00 0.50
N ASN A 139 5.24 -27.06 0.75
CA ASN A 139 4.10 -27.07 1.67
C ASN A 139 4.48 -27.41 3.13
N ASN A 140 5.76 -27.57 3.44
CA ASN A 140 6.21 -27.90 4.79
C ASN A 140 5.88 -26.75 5.75
N SER A 141 5.37 -27.09 6.95
CA SER A 141 5.10 -26.10 8.01
C SER A 141 6.36 -25.31 8.36
N ASP A 142 7.50 -25.98 8.37
CA ASP A 142 8.75 -25.46 8.90
C ASP A 142 9.55 -24.68 7.85
N GLY A 143 9.22 -24.80 6.56
CA GLY A 143 9.94 -24.16 5.45
C GLY A 143 10.85 -25.14 4.69
N ILE A 144 11.74 -24.61 3.86
CA ILE A 144 12.76 -25.37 3.12
C ILE A 144 14.16 -24.84 3.41
N THR A 145 15.12 -25.75 3.54
CA THR A 145 16.54 -25.44 3.76
C THR A 145 17.34 -25.37 2.45
N ALA A 146 18.46 -24.65 2.44
CA ALA A 146 19.34 -24.55 1.26
C ALA A 146 19.84 -25.92 0.75
N LYS A 147 20.02 -26.89 1.65
CA LYS A 147 20.41 -28.27 1.31
C LYS A 147 19.30 -29.03 0.58
N GLU A 148 18.04 -28.81 0.97
CA GLU A 148 16.88 -29.41 0.32
C GLU A 148 16.61 -28.77 -1.04
N VAL A 149 16.82 -27.45 -1.17
CA VAL A 149 16.79 -26.77 -2.47
C VAL A 149 17.86 -27.34 -3.40
N HIS A 150 19.09 -27.52 -2.92
CA HIS A 150 20.18 -28.13 -3.70
C HIS A 150 19.87 -29.58 -4.09
N SER A 151 19.22 -30.36 -3.22
CA SER A 151 18.79 -31.73 -3.53
C SER A 151 17.75 -31.77 -4.66
N LYS A 152 16.89 -30.76 -4.75
CA LYS A 152 15.90 -30.60 -5.83
C LYS A 152 16.51 -30.00 -7.10
N LEU A 153 17.63 -29.28 -7.00
CA LEU A 153 18.35 -28.65 -8.11
C LEU A 153 19.83 -29.08 -8.14
N PRO A 154 20.13 -30.36 -8.46
CA PRO A 154 21.49 -30.91 -8.38
C PRO A 154 22.46 -30.33 -9.42
N HIS A 155 21.96 -29.59 -10.41
CA HIS A 155 22.76 -28.92 -11.43
C HIS A 155 23.40 -27.62 -10.93
N LEU A 156 22.98 -27.11 -9.76
CA LEU A 156 23.53 -25.91 -9.14
C LEU A 156 24.46 -26.29 -7.99
N SER A 157 25.57 -25.57 -7.83
CA SER A 157 26.42 -25.74 -6.65
C SER A 157 25.71 -25.21 -5.39
N LEU A 158 25.99 -25.82 -4.23
CA LEU A 158 25.41 -25.38 -2.96
C LEU A 158 25.75 -23.91 -2.64
N ASP A 159 26.95 -23.45 -2.99
CA ASP A 159 27.39 -22.06 -2.84
C ASP A 159 26.56 -21.09 -3.71
N SER A 160 26.22 -21.50 -4.93
CA SER A 160 25.34 -20.73 -5.80
C SER A 160 23.90 -20.66 -5.27
N VAL A 161 23.42 -21.75 -4.65
CA VAL A 161 22.09 -21.79 -4.02
C VAL A 161 22.03 -20.84 -2.82
N ILE A 162 23.01 -20.90 -1.92
CA ILE A 162 23.08 -20.03 -0.73
C ILE A 162 23.11 -18.55 -1.16
N LYS A 163 24.01 -18.18 -2.07
CA LYS A 163 24.11 -16.80 -2.58
C LYS A 163 22.82 -16.30 -3.22
N ALA A 164 22.09 -17.17 -3.91
CA ALA A 164 20.82 -16.83 -4.52
C ALA A 164 19.68 -16.73 -3.49
N MET A 165 19.68 -17.57 -2.45
CA MET A 165 18.74 -17.47 -1.34
C MET A 165 18.95 -16.20 -0.51
N ASP A 166 20.19 -15.82 -0.23
CA ASP A 166 20.51 -14.57 0.49
C ASP A 166 19.99 -13.34 -0.27
N ARG A 167 20.12 -13.33 -1.60
CA ARG A 167 19.56 -12.27 -2.44
C ARG A 167 18.03 -12.24 -2.37
N LEU A 168 17.39 -13.41 -2.48
CA LEU A 168 15.94 -13.52 -2.37
C LEU A 168 15.42 -13.04 -1.01
N LEU A 169 16.17 -13.29 0.07
CA LEU A 169 15.85 -12.81 1.41
C LEU A 169 16.00 -11.28 1.49
N GLN A 170 17.10 -10.73 0.99
CA GLN A 170 17.37 -9.29 1.00
C GLN A 170 16.39 -8.49 0.15
N GLU A 171 15.96 -9.05 -0.98
CA GLU A 171 14.95 -8.48 -1.87
C GLU A 171 13.51 -8.67 -1.36
N GLY A 172 13.32 -9.48 -0.31
CA GLY A 172 12.01 -9.72 0.30
C GLY A 172 11.12 -10.67 -0.48
N TYR A 173 11.68 -11.63 -1.23
CA TYR A 173 10.92 -12.69 -1.90
C TYR A 173 10.65 -13.90 -1.00
N ILE A 174 11.57 -14.17 -0.09
CA ILE A 174 11.48 -15.26 0.88
C ILE A 174 11.75 -14.71 2.29
N TYR A 175 11.26 -15.40 3.32
CA TYR A 175 11.49 -15.05 4.72
C TYR A 175 11.93 -16.27 5.52
N SER A 176 12.71 -16.06 6.57
CA SER A 176 13.08 -17.11 7.53
C SER A 176 11.90 -17.45 8.43
N THR A 177 11.68 -18.73 8.70
CA THR A 177 10.55 -19.20 9.52
C THR A 177 10.98 -19.50 10.95
N VAL A 178 11.27 -20.76 11.24
CA VAL A 178 11.52 -21.29 12.58
C VAL A 178 12.97 -21.09 13.04
N ASP A 179 13.90 -20.99 12.09
CA ASP A 179 15.30 -20.69 12.33
C ASP A 179 15.92 -19.95 11.13
N GLU A 180 17.20 -19.60 11.24
CA GLU A 180 17.98 -18.87 10.21
C GLU A 180 18.29 -19.71 8.95
N SER A 181 17.93 -20.99 8.95
CA SER A 181 18.22 -21.94 7.86
C SER A 181 16.97 -22.45 7.13
N HIS A 182 15.78 -22.12 7.61
CA HIS A 182 14.49 -22.48 7.01
C HIS A 182 13.80 -21.28 6.38
N PHE A 183 13.42 -21.42 5.11
CA PHE A 183 12.86 -20.31 4.32
C PHE A 183 11.50 -20.65 3.73
N LYS A 184 10.64 -19.64 3.58
CA LYS A 184 9.37 -19.71 2.84
C LYS A 184 9.21 -18.55 1.88
N SER A 185 8.47 -18.77 0.80
CA SER A 185 8.10 -17.73 -0.15
C SER A 185 6.93 -16.90 0.39
N ILE A 186 6.90 -15.61 0.04
CA ILE A 186 5.79 -14.70 0.38
C ILE A 186 4.54 -14.97 -0.48
N ASP A 187 4.71 -15.50 -1.69
CA ASP A 187 3.63 -15.79 -2.66
C ASP A 187 3.07 -17.23 -2.57
N ALA A 188 3.32 -17.96 -1.47
CA ALA A 188 2.90 -19.36 -1.29
C ALA A 188 1.52 -19.51 -0.64
#